data_AF-K9EPW9-F1
#
_entry.id   AF-K9EPW9-F1
#
_cell.length_a   1.000
_cell.length_b   1.000
_cell.length_c   1.000
_cell.angle_alpha   90.00
_cell.angle_beta   90.00
_cell.angle_gamma   90.00
#
_symmetry.space_group_name_H-M   'P 1'
#
loop_
_entity.id
_entity.type
_entity.pdbx_description
1 polymer ?
#
loop_
_entity_poly.entity_id
_entity_poly.type
_entity_poly.pdbx_seq_one_letter_code
_entity_poly.pdbx_strand_id
1 'polypeptide(L)'
;MIDGRILGFLYFKMPLIFSIINKIAKNITTRFIMMLCDIFDKTKSKINQWLREYILYNRVLKSNIREGKSVICNNCTGAMMLHDLGFRFDTPTVNLWMNTTDYMLFVKSLPNILFDKIEEITTPNDKYPVGLLAGKVKLNFMHYSTFDEAVRCWRRRSQRVNLDNVYLICVDTGDDGKRLDLSEFEMLQYEKKVAFTRKTYDEYLSSYRIKGFDESQIMRITDFSGWTGHRYYDQFDFRNFFL
;
A
#
# COMPACT_ATOMS: atom_id res chain seq x y z
N MET A 1 23.39 -64.01 -28.18
CA MET A 1 22.84 -62.92 -29.03
C MET A 1 21.87 -62.13 -28.19
N ILE A 2 22.19 -60.89 -27.83
CA ILE A 2 21.25 -60.00 -27.13
C ILE A 2 20.24 -59.53 -28.17
N ASP A 3 18.95 -59.73 -27.89
CA ASP A 3 17.85 -59.39 -28.80
C ASP A 3 17.87 -57.88 -29.13
N GLY A 4 17.90 -57.54 -30.42
CA GLY A 4 17.96 -56.16 -30.92
C GLY A 4 16.79 -55.29 -30.45
N ARG A 5 15.68 -55.89 -30.02
CA ARG A 5 14.54 -55.19 -29.39
C ARG A 5 14.89 -54.63 -28.00
N ILE A 6 15.74 -55.33 -27.24
CA ILE A 6 16.19 -54.91 -25.91
C ILE A 6 17.19 -53.75 -26.02
N LEU A 7 18.11 -53.84 -26.99
CA LEU A 7 19.06 -52.76 -27.32
C LEU A 7 18.33 -51.49 -27.78
N GLY A 8 17.30 -51.60 -28.61
CA GLY A 8 16.49 -50.44 -29.02
C GLY A 8 15.73 -49.77 -27.87
N PHE A 9 15.23 -50.55 -26.90
CA PHE A 9 14.58 -50.02 -25.70
C PHE A 9 15.56 -49.24 -24.80
N LEU A 10 16.75 -49.79 -24.58
CA LEU A 10 17.82 -49.16 -23.80
C LEU A 10 18.34 -47.89 -24.48
N TYR A 11 18.48 -47.87 -25.81
CA TYR A 11 19.04 -46.70 -26.51
C TYR A 11 18.04 -45.56 -26.67
N PHE A 12 16.76 -45.85 -26.96
CA PHE A 12 15.77 -44.80 -27.29
C PHE A 12 14.80 -44.47 -26.16
N LYS A 13 14.40 -45.43 -25.31
CA LYS A 13 13.36 -45.19 -24.29
C LYS A 13 13.93 -44.86 -22.91
N MET A 14 15.09 -45.39 -22.52
CA MET A 14 15.69 -45.06 -21.22
C MET A 14 16.05 -43.57 -21.04
N PRO A 15 16.68 -42.88 -22.02
CA PRO A 15 16.98 -41.45 -21.88
C PRO A 15 15.72 -40.59 -21.73
N LEU A 16 14.64 -40.95 -22.43
CA LEU A 16 13.35 -40.29 -22.34
C LEU A 16 12.71 -40.51 -20.95
N ILE A 17 12.73 -41.74 -20.44
CA ILE A 17 12.22 -42.07 -19.09
C ILE A 17 13.02 -41.32 -18.02
N PHE A 18 14.35 -41.27 -18.12
CA PHE A 18 15.20 -40.53 -17.18
C PHE A 18 14.92 -39.01 -17.22
N SER A 19 14.71 -38.45 -18.40
CA SER A 19 14.31 -37.05 -18.58
C SER A 19 12.95 -36.74 -17.92
N ILE A 20 11.96 -37.63 -18.09
CA ILE A 20 10.64 -37.51 -17.45
C ILE A 20 10.76 -37.60 -15.92
N ILE A 21 11.50 -38.57 -15.39
CA ILE A 21 11.73 -38.73 -13.95
C ILE A 21 12.40 -37.48 -13.37
N ASN A 22 13.44 -36.94 -14.02
CA ASN A 22 14.11 -35.72 -13.58
C ASN A 22 13.18 -34.50 -13.60
N LYS A 23 12.33 -34.37 -14.61
CA LYS A 23 11.34 -33.28 -14.69
C LYS A 23 10.29 -33.38 -13.58
N ILE A 24 9.81 -34.60 -13.28
CA ILE A 24 8.88 -34.86 -12.18
C ILE A 24 9.55 -34.58 -10.84
N ALA A 25 10.76 -35.09 -10.61
CA ALA A 25 11.53 -34.85 -9.39
C ALA A 25 11.77 -33.35 -9.17
N LYS A 26 12.23 -32.62 -10.20
CA LYS A 26 12.41 -31.16 -10.14
C LYS A 26 11.11 -30.44 -9.81
N ASN A 27 9.99 -30.81 -10.42
CA ASN A 27 8.68 -30.20 -10.12
C ASN A 27 8.22 -30.48 -8.68
N ILE A 28 8.42 -31.69 -8.16
CA ILE A 28 8.10 -32.05 -6.77
C ILE A 28 8.96 -31.23 -5.81
N THR A 29 10.27 -31.18 -6.06
CA THR A 29 11.21 -30.38 -5.25
C THR A 29 10.84 -28.90 -5.28
N THR A 30 10.52 -28.33 -6.45
CA THR A 30 10.05 -26.93 -6.55
C THR A 30 8.77 -26.70 -5.76
N ARG A 31 7.77 -27.60 -5.87
CA ARG A 31 6.52 -27.50 -5.09
C ARG A 31 6.76 -27.58 -3.59
N PHE A 32 7.63 -28.47 -3.15
CA PHE A 32 7.99 -28.61 -1.74
C PHE A 32 8.71 -27.37 -1.21
N ILE A 33 9.66 -26.81 -1.97
CA ILE A 33 10.33 -25.55 -1.62
C ILE A 33 9.32 -24.40 -1.53
N MET A 34 8.43 -24.24 -2.52
CA MET A 34 7.39 -23.20 -2.46
C MET A 34 6.50 -23.35 -1.23
N MET A 35 6.11 -24.57 -0.88
CA MET A 35 5.32 -24.82 0.34
C MET A 35 6.07 -24.42 1.60
N LEU A 36 7.37 -24.71 1.70
CA LEU A 36 8.19 -24.28 2.85
C LEU A 36 8.34 -22.76 2.91
N CYS A 37 8.54 -22.09 1.77
CA CYS A 37 8.54 -20.63 1.68
C CYS A 37 7.21 -20.04 2.15
N ASP A 38 6.08 -20.59 1.70
CA ASP A 38 4.75 -20.13 2.12
C ASP A 38 4.54 -20.28 3.63
N ILE A 39 4.99 -21.40 4.22
CA ILE A 39 4.93 -21.64 5.68
C ILE A 39 5.80 -20.61 6.40
N PHE A 40 7.01 -20.38 5.90
CA PHE A 40 7.94 -19.41 6.46
C PHE A 40 7.36 -17.98 6.42
N ASP A 41 6.81 -17.55 5.28
CA ASP A 41 6.22 -16.23 5.12
C ASP A 41 4.99 -16.03 6.00
N LYS A 42 4.13 -17.06 6.12
CA LYS A 42 2.99 -17.03 7.06
C LYS A 42 3.46 -16.92 8.51
N THR A 43 4.51 -17.63 8.87
CA THR A 43 5.08 -17.60 10.23
C THR A 43 5.70 -16.23 10.53
N LYS A 44 6.49 -15.70 9.59
CA LYS A 44 7.05 -14.33 9.65
C LYS A 44 5.96 -13.28 9.83
N SER A 45 4.89 -13.37 9.05
CA SER A 45 3.76 -12.44 9.12
C SER A 45 3.10 -12.44 10.50
N LYS A 46 2.84 -13.64 11.07
CA LYS A 46 2.27 -13.77 12.42
C LYS A 46 3.18 -13.20 13.51
N ILE A 47 4.48 -13.47 13.45
CA ILE A 47 5.46 -12.94 14.40
C ILE A 47 5.49 -11.42 14.33
N ASN A 48 5.56 -10.85 13.12
CA ASN A 48 5.53 -9.41 12.92
C ASN A 48 4.24 -8.77 13.43
N GLN A 49 3.09 -9.41 13.20
CA GLN A 49 1.80 -8.91 13.69
C GLN A 49 1.77 -8.85 15.22
N TRP A 50 2.23 -9.92 15.89
CA TRP A 50 2.33 -9.95 17.35
C TRP A 50 3.29 -8.88 17.90
N LEU A 51 4.47 -8.74 17.29
CA LEU A 51 5.42 -7.69 17.66
C LEU A 51 4.87 -6.29 17.40
N ARG A 52 4.12 -6.10 16.31
CA ARG A 52 3.46 -4.83 15.98
C ARG A 52 2.50 -4.43 17.08
N GLU A 53 1.64 -5.35 17.53
CA GLU A 53 0.69 -5.11 18.63
C GLU A 53 1.41 -4.69 19.91
N TYR A 54 2.51 -5.35 20.26
CA TYR A 54 3.33 -4.96 21.41
C TYR A 54 3.98 -3.57 21.26
N ILE A 55 4.52 -3.24 20.08
CA ILE A 55 5.10 -1.92 19.79
C ILE A 55 4.03 -0.83 19.90
N LEU A 56 2.86 -1.06 19.31
CA LEU A 56 1.76 -0.10 19.29
C LEU A 56 1.17 0.11 20.66
N TYR A 57 0.95 -0.95 21.44
CA TYR A 57 0.51 -0.85 22.83
C TYR A 57 1.41 0.09 23.65
N ASN A 58 2.72 -0.09 23.54
CA ASN A 58 3.70 0.76 24.23
C ASN A 58 3.74 2.21 23.69
N ARG A 59 3.47 2.43 22.41
CA ARG A 59 3.44 3.77 21.79
C ARG A 59 2.16 4.54 22.17
N VAL A 60 1.01 3.88 22.09
CA VAL A 60 -0.31 4.47 22.35
C VAL A 60 -0.46 4.83 23.83
N LEU A 61 -0.13 3.91 24.75
CA LEU A 61 -0.23 4.15 26.20
C LEU A 61 0.61 5.34 26.70
N LYS A 62 1.72 5.62 26.02
CA LYS A 62 2.64 6.70 26.42
C LYS A 62 2.27 8.05 25.81
N SER A 63 1.13 8.17 25.14
CA SER A 63 0.84 9.30 24.28
C SER A 63 -0.44 10.04 24.70
N ASN A 64 -0.35 11.37 24.85
CA ASN A 64 -1.50 12.26 25.04
C ASN A 64 -2.12 12.66 23.68
N ILE A 65 -2.21 11.74 22.72
CA ILE A 65 -2.64 12.09 21.37
C ILE A 65 -4.17 12.21 21.35
N ARG A 66 -4.64 13.42 21.02
CA ARG A 66 -6.07 13.77 20.94
C ARG A 66 -6.72 13.29 19.64
N GLU A 67 -8.02 13.03 19.68
CA GLU A 67 -8.86 12.75 18.50
C GLU A 67 -9.01 13.99 17.58
N GLY A 68 -9.66 13.83 16.42
CA GLY A 68 -10.00 14.94 15.51
C GLY A 68 -8.92 15.29 14.49
N LYS A 69 -8.08 14.32 14.10
CA LYS A 69 -7.06 14.46 13.05
C LYS A 69 -7.59 13.96 11.72
N SER A 70 -7.56 14.80 10.70
CA SER A 70 -8.00 14.44 9.36
C SER A 70 -6.81 14.15 8.46
N VAL A 71 -6.41 12.88 8.44
CA VAL A 71 -5.31 12.41 7.58
C VAL A 71 -5.82 12.17 6.17
N ILE A 72 -5.41 13.02 5.25
CA ILE A 72 -5.71 12.89 3.83
C ILE A 72 -4.50 12.24 3.16
N CYS A 73 -4.71 11.04 2.61
CA CYS A 73 -3.63 10.26 2.00
C CYS A 73 -4.02 9.75 0.62
N ASN A 74 -3.04 9.70 -0.30
CA ASN A 74 -3.25 9.19 -1.65
C ASN A 74 -3.41 7.66 -1.69
N ASN A 75 -3.13 6.93 -0.61
CA ASN A 75 -3.35 5.49 -0.55
C ASN A 75 -3.66 5.00 0.88
N CYS A 76 -3.69 3.67 1.06
CA CYS A 76 -4.02 3.03 2.34
C CYS A 76 -3.06 3.35 3.50
N THR A 77 -1.90 3.95 3.25
CA THR A 77 -0.90 4.26 4.29
C THR A 77 -1.49 5.11 5.41
N GLY A 78 -2.21 6.19 5.08
CA GLY A 78 -2.79 7.09 6.07
C GLY A 78 -3.79 6.37 6.98
N ALA A 79 -4.68 5.55 6.40
CA ALA A 79 -5.64 4.75 7.16
C ALA A 79 -4.94 3.71 8.06
N MET A 80 -3.85 3.10 7.60
CA MET A 80 -3.08 2.13 8.37
C MET A 80 -2.37 2.79 9.57
N MET A 81 -1.80 3.98 9.38
CA MET A 81 -1.20 4.76 10.48
C MET A 81 -2.24 5.15 11.53
N LEU A 82 -3.43 5.60 11.11
CA LEU A 82 -4.54 5.89 12.01
C LEU A 82 -4.97 4.65 12.81
N HIS A 83 -5.13 3.51 12.13
CA HIS A 83 -5.51 2.25 12.76
C HIS A 83 -4.48 1.81 13.81
N ASP A 84 -3.19 1.90 13.47
CA ASP A 84 -2.10 1.54 14.35
C ASP A 84 -2.03 2.42 15.61
N LEU A 85 -2.49 3.66 15.54
CA LEU A 85 -2.59 4.57 16.68
C LEU A 85 -3.94 4.48 17.43
N GLY A 86 -4.86 3.63 16.96
CA GLY A 86 -6.20 3.51 17.53
C GLY A 86 -7.11 4.71 17.25
N PHE A 87 -6.81 5.52 16.25
CA PHE A 87 -7.63 6.68 15.90
C PHE A 87 -8.82 6.29 15.04
N ARG A 88 -9.94 6.98 15.26
CA ARG A 88 -11.07 6.94 14.36
C ARG A 88 -10.67 7.51 13.00
N PHE A 89 -11.24 6.94 11.94
CA PHE A 89 -11.06 7.47 10.58
C PHE A 89 -11.90 8.73 10.35
N ASP A 90 -11.35 9.88 10.74
CA ASP A 90 -11.89 11.21 10.48
C ASP A 90 -11.40 11.72 9.11
N THR A 91 -11.49 10.84 8.12
CA THR A 91 -11.00 11.05 6.75
C THR A 91 -11.75 10.16 5.76
N PRO A 92 -12.09 10.65 4.56
CA PRO A 92 -12.68 9.84 3.51
C PRO A 92 -11.68 8.94 2.79
N THR A 93 -10.37 9.21 2.89
CA THR A 93 -9.31 8.48 2.15
C THR A 93 -8.93 7.16 2.82
N VAL A 94 -9.92 6.30 3.00
CA VAL A 94 -9.78 4.95 3.58
C VAL A 94 -10.13 3.92 2.52
N ASN A 95 -9.30 2.88 2.40
CA ASN A 95 -9.51 1.75 1.50
C ASN A 95 -9.55 2.11 0.01
N LEU A 96 -8.82 3.16 -0.37
CA LEU A 96 -8.76 3.66 -1.73
C LEU A 96 -7.36 4.15 -2.07
N TRP A 97 -7.13 4.43 -3.35
CA TRP A 97 -5.95 5.13 -3.79
C TRP A 97 -6.23 6.16 -4.89
N MET A 98 -5.35 7.14 -4.98
CA MET A 98 -5.26 8.21 -5.98
C MET A 98 -3.81 8.23 -6.46
N ASN A 99 -3.58 8.49 -7.75
CA ASN A 99 -2.23 8.84 -8.18
C ASN A 99 -1.84 10.23 -7.65
N THR A 100 -0.58 10.61 -7.81
CA THR A 100 -0.06 11.89 -7.30
C THR A 100 -0.78 13.09 -7.93
N THR A 101 -1.14 13.03 -9.22
CA THR A 101 -1.89 14.11 -9.89
C THR A 101 -3.31 14.27 -9.33
N ASP A 102 -4.07 13.18 -9.23
CA ASP A 102 -5.44 13.18 -8.67
C ASP A 102 -5.42 13.62 -7.21
N TYR A 103 -4.42 13.18 -6.45
CA TYR A 103 -4.21 13.60 -5.07
C TYR A 103 -3.94 15.12 -4.97
N MET A 104 -3.07 15.66 -5.82
CA MET A 104 -2.80 17.12 -5.84
C MET A 104 -4.04 17.94 -6.22
N LEU A 105 -4.82 17.48 -7.21
CA LEU A 105 -6.11 18.08 -7.54
C LEU A 105 -7.07 18.05 -6.34
N PHE A 106 -7.08 16.94 -5.60
CA PHE A 106 -7.93 16.76 -4.43
C PHE A 106 -7.56 17.72 -3.29
N VAL A 107 -6.31 17.72 -2.84
CA VAL A 107 -5.90 18.47 -1.64
C VAL A 107 -5.92 19.99 -1.85
N LYS A 108 -5.67 20.47 -3.07
CA LYS A 108 -5.81 21.90 -3.43
C LYS A 108 -7.25 22.39 -3.36
N SER A 109 -8.22 21.51 -3.62
CA SER A 109 -9.64 21.84 -3.65
C SER A 109 -10.43 21.26 -2.47
N LEU A 110 -9.75 20.66 -1.48
CA LEU A 110 -10.35 19.78 -0.49
C LEU A 110 -11.62 20.35 0.19
N PRO A 111 -11.62 21.59 0.74
CA PRO A 111 -12.81 22.14 1.37
C PRO A 111 -14.01 22.26 0.41
N ASN A 112 -13.74 22.49 -0.87
CA ASN A 112 -14.76 22.79 -1.87
C ASN A 112 -15.37 21.52 -2.47
N ILE A 113 -14.58 20.46 -2.63
CA ILE A 113 -15.02 19.27 -3.39
C ILE A 113 -15.33 18.05 -2.51
N LEU A 114 -15.07 18.12 -1.20
CA LEU A 114 -15.24 16.98 -0.30
C LEU A 114 -16.65 16.35 -0.35
N PHE A 115 -17.66 17.19 -0.58
CA PHE A 115 -19.08 16.82 -0.62
C PHE A 115 -19.67 16.80 -2.03
N ASP A 116 -18.87 17.07 -3.07
CA ASP A 116 -19.31 17.06 -4.46
C ASP A 116 -19.66 15.65 -4.95
N LYS A 117 -20.49 15.57 -5.99
CA LYS A 117 -20.91 14.31 -6.62
C LYS A 117 -19.70 13.43 -6.99
N ILE A 118 -19.84 12.13 -6.75
CA ILE A 118 -18.91 11.09 -7.22
C ILE A 118 -19.67 10.29 -8.27
N GLU A 119 -19.17 10.28 -9.49
CA GLU A 119 -19.76 9.53 -10.60
C GLU A 119 -18.98 8.24 -10.84
N GLU A 120 -19.67 7.12 -11.02
CA GLU A 120 -18.99 5.86 -11.30
C GLU A 120 -18.36 5.91 -12.70
N ILE A 121 -17.10 5.50 -12.79
CA ILE A 121 -16.42 5.30 -14.08
C ILE A 121 -16.30 3.80 -14.30
N THR A 122 -16.98 3.29 -15.33
CA THR A 122 -16.82 1.91 -15.76
C THR A 122 -15.52 1.75 -16.52
N THR A 123 -14.60 1.00 -15.95
CA THR A 123 -13.34 0.61 -16.58
C THR A 123 -13.40 -0.89 -16.89
N PRO A 124 -13.28 -1.30 -18.18
CA PRO A 124 -13.59 -2.67 -18.61
C PRO A 124 -12.81 -3.83 -17.97
N ASN A 125 -11.91 -3.61 -17.02
CA ASN A 125 -11.07 -4.64 -16.41
C ASN A 125 -10.72 -4.38 -14.93
N ASP A 126 -11.36 -3.41 -14.28
CA ASP A 126 -10.95 -3.05 -12.91
C ASP A 126 -11.53 -4.03 -11.88
N LYS A 127 -10.68 -4.40 -10.91
CA LYS A 127 -11.02 -5.36 -9.84
C LYS A 127 -11.81 -4.72 -8.70
N TYR A 128 -12.08 -3.42 -8.79
CA TYR A 128 -12.69 -2.61 -7.74
C TYR A 128 -13.44 -1.41 -8.37
N PRO A 129 -14.38 -0.80 -7.65
CA PRO A 129 -15.10 0.38 -8.13
C PRO A 129 -14.19 1.60 -8.33
N VAL A 130 -14.52 2.41 -9.32
CA VAL A 130 -13.81 3.67 -9.61
C VAL A 130 -14.81 4.83 -9.67
N GLY A 131 -14.47 5.94 -9.04
CA GLY A 131 -15.28 7.15 -9.04
C GLY A 131 -14.55 8.37 -9.56
N LEU A 132 -15.30 9.32 -10.11
CA LEU A 132 -14.84 10.66 -10.47
C LEU A 132 -15.49 11.67 -9.53
N LEU A 133 -14.72 12.19 -8.57
CA LEU A 133 -15.18 13.23 -7.66
C LEU A 133 -15.11 14.60 -8.35
N ALA A 134 -16.21 15.34 -8.28
CA ALA A 134 -16.34 16.69 -8.85
C ALA A 134 -15.96 16.79 -10.33
N GLY A 135 -16.12 15.69 -11.08
CA GLY A 135 -15.75 15.61 -12.50
C GLY A 135 -14.23 15.65 -12.79
N LYS A 136 -13.36 15.57 -11.77
CA LYS A 136 -11.91 15.81 -11.96
C LYS A 136 -10.94 14.94 -11.15
N VAL A 137 -11.33 14.43 -9.98
CA VAL A 137 -10.44 13.59 -9.14
C VAL A 137 -10.84 12.13 -9.29
N LYS A 138 -9.94 11.30 -9.84
CA LYS A 138 -10.17 9.85 -9.92
C LYS A 138 -9.89 9.17 -8.56
N LEU A 139 -10.90 8.47 -8.04
CA LEU A 139 -10.85 7.68 -6.82
C LEU A 139 -10.92 6.19 -7.16
N ASN A 140 -9.93 5.42 -6.72
CA ASN A 140 -9.88 3.97 -6.95
C ASN A 140 -10.20 3.23 -5.64
N PHE A 141 -11.40 2.69 -5.52
CA PHE A 141 -11.96 2.15 -4.27
C PHE A 141 -11.55 0.69 -4.00
N MET A 142 -10.24 0.46 -3.84
CA MET A 142 -9.57 -0.84 -3.84
C MET A 142 -10.18 -1.93 -2.94
N HIS A 143 -10.69 -1.58 -1.75
CA HIS A 143 -11.23 -2.57 -0.80
C HIS A 143 -12.74 -2.43 -0.58
N TYR A 144 -13.47 -1.98 -1.59
CA TYR A 144 -14.94 -1.95 -1.57
C TYR A 144 -15.50 -2.92 -2.61
N SER A 145 -16.61 -3.58 -2.25
CA SER A 145 -17.25 -4.55 -3.12
C SER A 145 -18.07 -3.89 -4.22
N THR A 146 -18.67 -2.73 -3.93
CA THR A 146 -19.52 -1.98 -4.86
C THR A 146 -19.27 -0.49 -4.77
N PHE A 147 -19.56 0.23 -5.87
CA PHE A 147 -19.43 1.68 -5.92
C PHE A 147 -20.30 2.37 -4.86
N ASP A 148 -21.55 1.93 -4.70
CA ASP A 148 -22.46 2.47 -3.69
C ASP A 148 -21.93 2.32 -2.26
N GLU A 149 -21.34 1.16 -1.94
CA GLU A 149 -20.69 0.95 -0.64
C GLU A 149 -19.57 1.96 -0.42
N ALA A 150 -18.70 2.13 -1.43
CA ALA A 150 -17.58 3.04 -1.39
C ALA A 150 -18.03 4.49 -1.20
N VAL A 151 -19.01 4.96 -1.97
CA VAL A 151 -19.55 6.33 -1.89
C VAL A 151 -20.25 6.58 -0.55
N ARG A 152 -21.05 5.63 -0.05
CA ARG A 152 -21.66 5.74 1.30
C ARG A 152 -20.58 5.88 2.38
N CYS A 153 -19.52 5.08 2.28
CA CYS A 153 -18.38 5.13 3.19
C CYS A 153 -17.60 6.44 3.10
N TRP A 154 -17.35 6.95 1.89
CA TRP A 154 -16.76 8.27 1.64
C TRP A 154 -17.58 9.34 2.32
N ARG A 155 -18.86 9.48 1.99
CA ARG A 155 -19.77 10.51 2.54
C ARG A 155 -19.82 10.50 4.06
N ARG A 156 -20.02 9.33 4.66
CA ARG A 156 -20.10 9.18 6.12
C ARG A 156 -18.81 9.59 6.84
N ARG A 157 -17.64 9.42 6.21
CA ARG A 157 -16.36 9.84 6.80
C ARG A 157 -15.99 11.29 6.45
N SER A 158 -16.40 11.80 5.29
CA SER A 158 -16.28 13.21 4.94
C SER A 158 -16.93 14.13 5.98
N GLN A 159 -18.06 13.72 6.57
CA GLN A 159 -18.73 14.47 7.65
C GLN A 159 -17.90 14.62 8.94
N ARG A 160 -16.84 13.83 9.10
CA ARG A 160 -15.95 13.88 10.27
C ARG A 160 -14.66 14.63 10.01
N VAL A 161 -14.44 15.10 8.79
CA VAL A 161 -13.21 15.82 8.44
C VAL A 161 -13.17 17.14 9.22
N ASN A 162 -12.12 17.33 10.00
CA ASN A 162 -11.78 18.58 10.63
C ASN A 162 -10.84 19.35 9.70
N LEU A 163 -11.39 20.31 8.94
CA LEU A 163 -10.63 21.10 7.98
C LEU A 163 -9.57 22.00 8.64
N ASP A 164 -9.73 22.34 9.92
CA ASP A 164 -8.76 23.11 10.70
C ASP A 164 -7.58 22.25 11.17
N ASN A 165 -7.65 20.93 11.02
CA ASN A 165 -6.64 19.98 11.52
C ASN A 165 -6.37 18.85 10.51
N VAL A 166 -6.03 19.26 9.29
CA VAL A 166 -5.71 18.36 8.17
C VAL A 166 -4.22 18.00 8.15
N TYR A 167 -3.94 16.71 8.01
CA TYR A 167 -2.60 16.16 7.83
C TYR A 167 -2.51 15.56 6.43
N LEU A 168 -1.57 16.03 5.63
CA LEU A 168 -1.36 15.50 4.28
C LEU A 168 -0.25 14.45 4.28
N ILE A 169 -0.54 13.30 3.69
CA ILE A 169 0.44 12.24 3.45
C ILE A 169 0.37 11.83 1.98
N CYS A 170 1.42 12.12 1.23
CA CYS A 170 1.56 11.59 -0.13
C CYS A 170 2.61 10.50 -0.16
N VAL A 171 2.31 9.34 -0.73
CA VAL A 171 3.30 8.31 -1.06
C VAL A 171 3.57 8.40 -2.56
N ASP A 172 4.75 8.86 -2.96
CA ASP A 172 5.16 8.88 -4.37
C ASP A 172 5.55 7.46 -4.80
N THR A 173 4.56 6.61 -5.01
CA THR A 173 4.79 5.22 -5.37
C THR A 173 5.36 5.09 -6.79
N GLY A 174 5.19 6.06 -7.69
CA GLY A 174 5.75 6.00 -9.06
C GLY A 174 5.22 4.85 -9.92
N ASP A 175 4.14 4.20 -9.48
CA ASP A 175 3.59 2.97 -10.08
C ASP A 175 2.95 3.24 -11.44
N ASP A 176 2.52 4.47 -11.67
CA ASP A 176 1.85 4.94 -12.89
C ASP A 176 2.75 5.86 -13.74
N GLY A 177 4.05 5.89 -13.45
CA GLY A 177 5.01 6.76 -14.13
C GLY A 177 4.87 8.25 -13.78
N LYS A 178 3.91 8.62 -12.93
CA LYS A 178 3.76 9.98 -12.43
C LYS A 178 4.55 10.16 -11.15
N ARG A 179 5.15 11.35 -11.02
CA ARG A 179 5.87 11.78 -9.82
C ARG A 179 5.12 12.91 -9.17
N LEU A 180 5.30 13.05 -7.86
CA LEU A 180 4.80 14.22 -7.16
C LEU A 180 5.69 15.42 -7.52
N ASP A 181 5.08 16.54 -7.89
CA ASP A 181 5.80 17.81 -7.90
C ASP A 181 5.96 18.28 -6.44
N LEU A 182 7.16 18.08 -5.90
CA LEU A 182 7.47 18.43 -4.51
C LEU A 182 7.45 19.94 -4.26
N SER A 183 7.79 20.74 -5.27
CA SER A 183 7.75 22.20 -5.15
C SER A 183 6.31 22.70 -4.95
N GLU A 184 5.39 22.11 -5.70
CA GLU A 184 3.96 22.41 -5.58
C GLU A 184 3.37 21.87 -4.27
N PHE A 185 3.80 20.69 -3.84
CA PHE A 185 3.39 20.10 -2.57
C PHE A 185 3.84 20.94 -1.36
N GLU A 186 5.07 21.45 -1.38
CA GLU A 186 5.62 22.32 -0.33
C GLU A 186 4.81 23.62 -0.17
N MET A 187 4.31 24.18 -1.29
CA MET A 187 3.51 25.42 -1.31
C MET A 187 2.05 25.25 -0.84
N LEU A 188 1.59 24.02 -0.57
CA LEU A 188 0.23 23.81 -0.07
C LEU A 188 0.03 24.49 1.30
N GLN A 189 -1.14 25.08 1.51
CA GLN A 189 -1.52 25.83 2.72
C GLN A 189 -1.53 25.03 4.03
N TYR A 190 -1.38 23.70 3.97
CA TYR A 190 -1.43 22.83 5.15
C TYR A 190 -0.06 22.78 5.82
N GLU A 191 -0.03 23.07 7.13
CA GLU A 191 1.21 23.04 7.92
C GLU A 191 1.74 21.61 8.11
N LYS A 192 0.85 20.66 8.34
CA LYS A 192 1.21 19.26 8.63
C LYS A 192 1.15 18.43 7.36
N LYS A 193 2.26 18.36 6.63
CA LYS A 193 2.34 17.63 5.37
C LYS A 193 3.66 16.87 5.23
N VAL A 194 3.58 15.67 4.66
CA VAL A 194 4.75 14.85 4.33
C VAL A 194 4.53 14.08 3.04
N ALA A 195 5.54 14.10 2.17
CA ALA A 195 5.64 13.29 0.97
C ALA A 195 6.72 12.22 1.19
N PHE A 196 6.33 10.96 1.15
CA PHE A 196 7.26 9.83 1.20
C PHE A 196 7.85 9.57 -0.18
N THR A 197 9.18 9.65 -0.26
CA THR A 197 9.96 9.58 -1.50
C THR A 197 11.00 8.45 -1.45
N ARG A 198 11.56 8.09 -2.61
CA ARG A 198 12.70 7.14 -2.72
C ARG A 198 14.05 7.81 -2.54
N LYS A 199 14.12 9.09 -2.90
CA LYS A 199 15.33 9.91 -2.91
C LYS A 199 15.21 11.01 -1.88
N THR A 200 16.35 11.46 -1.39
CA THR A 200 16.43 12.62 -0.52
C THR A 200 16.27 13.88 -1.37
N TYR A 201 15.46 14.82 -0.89
CA TYR A 201 15.32 16.16 -1.45
C TYR A 201 15.44 17.16 -0.30
N ASP A 202 16.68 17.57 -0.02
CA ASP A 202 16.99 18.40 1.16
C ASP A 202 16.37 19.80 1.07
N GLU A 203 15.98 20.23 -0.12
CA GLU A 203 15.31 21.51 -0.39
C GLU A 203 13.82 21.54 0.01
N TYR A 204 13.18 20.38 0.21
CA TYR A 204 11.76 20.28 0.57
C TYR A 204 11.60 19.68 1.96
N LEU A 205 11.24 20.53 2.94
CA LEU A 205 10.98 20.14 4.33
C LEU A 205 9.81 19.16 4.45
N SER A 206 8.87 19.24 3.51
CA SER A 206 7.72 18.36 3.43
C SER A 206 8.05 17.02 2.76
N SER A 207 9.31 16.69 2.50
CA SER A 207 9.71 15.40 1.92
C SER A 207 10.43 14.52 2.94
N TYR A 208 10.19 13.20 2.88
CA TYR A 208 10.88 12.23 3.71
C TYR A 208 11.23 10.98 2.91
N ARG A 209 12.52 10.67 2.83
CA ARG A 209 13.00 9.47 2.14
C ARG A 209 12.74 8.20 2.95
N ILE A 210 11.98 7.28 2.37
CA ILE A 210 11.84 5.91 2.89
C ILE A 210 12.93 5.04 2.26
N LYS A 211 13.78 4.42 3.08
CA LYS A 211 14.83 3.51 2.63
C LYS A 211 14.27 2.10 2.40
N GLY A 212 14.98 1.31 1.59
CA GLY A 212 14.65 -0.09 1.31
C GLY A 212 13.85 -0.34 0.03
N PHE A 213 13.79 0.66 -0.86
CA PHE A 213 13.16 0.56 -2.17
C PHE A 213 14.11 1.07 -3.26
N ASP A 214 14.36 0.23 -4.26
CA ASP A 214 15.08 0.62 -5.48
C ASP A 214 14.15 1.40 -6.43
N GLU A 215 14.73 2.07 -7.44
CA GLU A 215 13.96 2.89 -8.39
C GLU A 215 12.89 2.11 -9.16
N SER A 216 13.13 0.81 -9.40
CA SER A 216 12.23 -0.08 -10.13
C SER A 216 11.13 -0.71 -9.28
N GLN A 217 11.17 -0.54 -7.95
CA GLN A 217 10.22 -1.17 -7.03
C GLN A 217 9.08 -0.23 -6.68
N ILE A 218 7.85 -0.75 -6.62
CA ILE A 218 6.69 -0.07 -6.04
C ILE A 218 6.92 0.14 -4.53
N MET A 219 6.74 1.37 -4.04
CA MET A 219 6.92 1.69 -2.62
C MET A 219 5.73 1.23 -1.79
N ARG A 220 5.73 -0.06 -1.41
CA ARG A 220 4.77 -0.62 -0.45
C ARG A 220 5.20 -0.36 0.98
N ILE A 221 5.12 0.91 1.40
CA ILE A 221 5.63 1.33 2.71
C ILE A 221 4.81 0.79 3.90
N THR A 222 3.64 0.21 3.61
CA THR A 222 2.80 -0.50 4.58
C THR A 222 3.35 -1.89 4.94
N ASP A 223 4.24 -2.46 4.14
CA ASP A 223 4.76 -3.81 4.40
C ASP A 223 5.72 -3.82 5.59
N PHE A 224 5.84 -4.98 6.25
CA PHE A 224 6.84 -5.16 7.31
C PHE A 224 8.25 -5.12 6.72
N SER A 225 9.13 -4.31 7.30
CA SER A 225 10.51 -4.11 6.83
C SER A 225 11.48 -5.20 7.26
N GLY A 226 11.02 -6.19 8.04
CA GLY A 226 11.86 -7.25 8.58
C GLY A 226 11.09 -8.23 9.46
N TRP A 227 11.65 -8.52 10.64
CA TRP A 227 11.12 -9.47 11.64
C TRP A 227 10.82 -8.79 12.99
N THR A 228 10.85 -7.46 13.01
CA THR A 228 10.78 -6.67 14.24
C THR A 228 9.39 -6.10 14.49
N GLY A 229 8.38 -6.47 13.70
CA GLY A 229 7.06 -5.85 13.75
C GLY A 229 7.02 -4.41 13.23
N HIS A 230 8.13 -3.88 12.72
CA HIS A 230 8.19 -2.58 12.08
C HIS A 230 7.77 -2.65 10.62
N ARG A 231 7.01 -1.65 10.18
CA ARG A 231 6.69 -1.38 8.78
C ARG A 231 7.68 -0.38 8.21
N TYR A 232 7.80 -0.30 6.90
CA TYR A 232 8.71 0.65 6.26
C TYR A 232 8.41 2.11 6.65
N TYR A 233 7.13 2.46 6.81
CA TYR A 233 6.74 3.81 7.25
C TYR A 233 7.12 4.13 8.71
N ASP A 234 7.50 3.15 9.55
CA ASP A 234 7.99 3.42 10.90
C ASP A 234 9.38 4.10 10.91
N GLN A 235 10.03 4.25 9.74
CA GLN A 235 11.22 5.09 9.59
C GLN A 235 10.89 6.56 9.89
N PHE A 236 9.69 7.01 9.53
CA PHE A 236 9.20 8.34 9.83
C PHE A 236 8.56 8.38 11.22
N ASP A 237 8.82 9.44 11.98
CA ASP A 237 8.23 9.63 13.30
C ASP A 237 6.78 10.16 13.19
N PHE A 238 5.89 9.29 12.69
CA PHE A 238 4.48 9.65 12.53
C PHE A 238 3.80 9.89 13.87
N ARG A 239 4.37 9.43 15.00
CA ARG A 239 3.86 9.76 16.34
C ARG A 239 4.00 11.25 16.59
N ASN A 240 5.21 11.79 16.44
CA ASN A 240 5.47 13.22 16.61
C ASN A 240 4.80 14.06 15.51
N PHE A 241 4.67 13.52 14.31
CA PHE A 241 3.89 14.18 13.25
C PHE A 241 2.44 14.44 13.68
N PHE A 242 1.83 13.53 14.47
CA PHE A 242 0.47 13.64 14.98
C PHE A 242 0.37 14.22 16.41
N LEU A 243 1.44 14.69 17.03
CA LEU A 243 1.39 15.38 18.33
C LEU A 243 1.19 16.89 18.15
#